data_AF-A0A1A6G2R5-F1
#
_entry.id   AF-A0A1A6G2R5-F1
#
_cell.length_a   1.000
_cell.length_b   1.000
_cell.length_c   1.000
_cell.angle_alpha   90.00
_cell.angle_beta   90.00
_cell.angle_gamma   90.00
#
_symmetry.space_group_name_H-M   'P 1'
#
loop_
_entity.id
_entity.type
_entity.pdbx_description
1 polymer ?
#
loop_
_entity_poly.entity_id
_entity_poly.type
_entity_poly.pdbx_seq_one_letter_code
_entity_poly.pdbx_strand_id
1 'polypeptide(L)'
;MSRPHCSSMVRLVDYPDDEEEEDNDDHHDNDEEEEDEPPRKRPNLAEMGAYKYIQELWRKKQSDVMRFLLRVRCGQYRQLSALHRAPRPTRPDKARRLGYKAKQGYVIYRIRVSRGGRKRPLPKGATYSKPVHHGVNQLKFARSLQSVAEERAGRHCGALRVLNSYWVGEDSTYKFFEVFLIDPFHKAIRRNPDTQWITKPVHKHREMRGLTSAGRKSHGLGKGHKFHHTIEDVSITPETNIFSFNVGPQKAVLLTVTYMISWAPAKLDSVWKEESIGPEEINRHQNKEKLTIMMFQHLELDRNLKIYDLSSRAAEIHSGEDSEAYSLKKQDQLRS
;
A
#
# COMPACT_ATOMS: atom_id res chain seq x y z
N MET A 1 65.94 5.82 -11.29
CA MET A 1 66.18 4.39 -10.92
C MET A 1 64.89 3.88 -10.28
N SER A 2 63.85 3.64 -11.07
CA SER A 2 63.53 2.37 -11.78
C SER A 2 63.08 1.28 -10.80
N ARG A 3 61.75 1.14 -10.64
CA ARG A 3 61.11 0.00 -9.99
C ARG A 3 60.90 -1.12 -11.02
N PRO A 4 61.13 -2.40 -10.67
CA PRO A 4 60.94 -3.51 -11.60
C PRO A 4 59.48 -3.97 -11.68
N HIS A 5 59.09 -4.36 -12.89
CA HIS A 5 57.83 -5.03 -13.26
C HIS A 5 57.98 -6.55 -13.23
N CYS A 6 57.02 -7.25 -12.61
CA CYS A 6 56.49 -8.59 -12.93
C CYS A 6 55.36 -8.84 -11.89
N SER A 7 54.20 -9.46 -12.10
CA SER A 7 53.68 -10.41 -13.07
C SER A 7 52.15 -10.46 -12.88
N SER A 8 51.36 -10.54 -13.94
CA SER A 8 50.24 -11.50 -14.00
C SER A 8 49.63 -11.51 -15.41
N MET A 9 49.92 -12.61 -16.07
CA MET A 9 49.49 -13.13 -17.35
C MET A 9 47.96 -13.22 -17.50
N VAL A 10 47.41 -12.64 -18.57
CA VAL A 10 46.14 -13.08 -19.19
C VAL A 10 46.38 -13.12 -20.70
N ARG A 11 46.16 -14.29 -21.29
CA ARG A 11 46.42 -14.61 -22.71
C ARG A 11 45.49 -13.82 -23.62
N LEU A 12 46.08 -13.06 -24.54
CA LEU A 12 45.43 -12.63 -25.78
C LEU A 12 45.36 -13.87 -26.70
N VAL A 13 44.19 -14.16 -27.26
CA VAL A 13 44.05 -15.16 -28.31
C VAL A 13 44.05 -14.39 -29.62
N ASP A 14 45.05 -14.66 -30.45
CA ASP A 14 45.23 -14.12 -31.79
C ASP A 14 44.16 -14.68 -32.73
N TYR A 15 43.53 -13.80 -33.51
CA TYR A 15 42.75 -14.18 -34.70
C TYR A 15 43.70 -14.16 -35.91
N PRO A 16 43.85 -15.25 -36.67
CA PRO A 16 44.53 -15.22 -37.96
C PRO A 16 43.60 -14.74 -39.08
N ASP A 17 44.14 -13.89 -39.94
CA ASP A 17 43.54 -13.38 -41.18
C ASP A 17 43.63 -14.41 -42.34
N ASP A 18 42.56 -14.41 -43.14
CA ASP A 18 42.42 -14.67 -44.58
C ASP A 18 42.93 -15.97 -45.24
N GLU A 19 41.97 -16.80 -45.73
CA GLU A 19 42.04 -17.33 -47.09
C GLU A 19 40.66 -17.14 -47.77
N GLU A 20 40.69 -16.47 -48.92
CA GLU A 20 39.57 -16.34 -49.86
C GLU A 20 39.37 -17.67 -50.60
N GLU A 21 38.15 -18.22 -50.52
CA GLU A 21 37.64 -19.18 -51.49
C GLU A 21 36.35 -18.57 -52.05
N GLU A 22 36.46 -18.00 -53.25
CA GLU A 22 35.34 -17.90 -54.19
C GLU A 22 34.89 -19.32 -54.52
N ASP A 23 33.60 -19.65 -54.36
CA ASP A 23 32.84 -20.22 -55.47
C ASP A 23 31.39 -20.66 -55.12
N ASN A 24 30.51 -20.21 -56.02
CA ASN A 24 29.27 -20.81 -56.49
C ASN A 24 27.96 -20.63 -55.70
N ASP A 25 27.10 -19.85 -56.35
CA ASP A 25 25.68 -19.66 -56.16
C ASP A 25 24.90 -20.98 -56.17
N ASP A 26 24.03 -21.15 -55.17
CA ASP A 26 22.76 -21.88 -55.31
C ASP A 26 21.70 -21.15 -54.49
N HIS A 27 21.03 -20.20 -55.14
CA HIS A 27 19.81 -19.57 -54.63
C HIS A 27 18.69 -20.61 -54.58
N HIS A 28 18.47 -21.21 -53.41
CA HIS A 28 17.21 -21.89 -53.14
C HIS A 28 16.15 -20.85 -52.76
N ASP A 29 15.30 -20.52 -53.74
CA ASP A 29 14.05 -19.79 -53.57
C ASP A 29 13.15 -20.53 -52.57
N ASN A 30 13.17 -20.12 -51.31
CA ASN A 30 12.07 -20.36 -50.39
C ASN A 30 11.19 -19.11 -50.43
N ASP A 31 10.21 -19.13 -51.34
CA ASP A 31 9.04 -18.25 -51.32
C ASP A 31 8.20 -18.60 -50.08
N GLU A 32 8.68 -18.23 -48.88
CA GLU A 32 7.82 -18.09 -47.71
C GLU A 32 7.10 -16.75 -47.88
N GLU A 33 5.84 -16.84 -48.30
CA GLU A 33 4.88 -15.74 -48.34
C GLU A 33 4.93 -14.95 -47.02
N GLU A 34 5.58 -13.79 -47.05
CA GLU A 34 5.47 -12.78 -46.00
C GLU A 34 4.03 -12.28 -46.05
N GLU A 35 3.14 -12.91 -45.29
CA GLU A 35 1.80 -12.39 -45.08
C GLU A 35 1.93 -11.00 -44.44
N ASP A 36 1.77 -9.97 -45.28
CA ASP A 36 1.66 -8.56 -44.92
C ASP A 36 0.65 -8.42 -43.76
N GLU A 37 1.13 -8.35 -42.51
CA GLU A 37 0.30 -7.96 -41.38
C GLU A 37 -0.34 -6.60 -41.74
N PRO A 38 -1.68 -6.48 -41.78
CA PRO A 38 -2.32 -5.26 -42.21
C PRO A 38 -1.85 -4.11 -41.30
N PRO A 39 -1.51 -2.93 -41.87
CA PRO A 39 -0.96 -1.83 -41.10
C PRO A 39 -1.90 -1.53 -39.94
N ARG A 40 -1.43 -1.75 -38.70
CA ARG A 40 -2.20 -1.54 -37.46
C ARG A 40 -3.02 -0.27 -37.63
N LYS A 41 -4.36 -0.41 -37.72
CA LYS A 41 -5.30 0.69 -37.97
C LYS A 41 -4.86 1.90 -37.15
N ARG A 42 -4.28 2.90 -37.82
CA ARG A 42 -3.91 4.15 -37.16
C ARG A 42 -5.23 4.71 -36.63
N PRO A 43 -5.36 4.97 -35.32
CA PRO A 43 -6.63 5.42 -34.77
C PRO A 43 -7.07 6.66 -35.53
N ASN A 44 -8.32 6.69 -35.98
CA ASN A 44 -8.90 7.78 -36.75
C ASN A 44 -8.59 9.11 -36.05
N LEU A 45 -7.70 9.91 -36.66
CA LEU A 45 -7.23 11.16 -36.09
C LEU A 45 -8.37 12.19 -35.97
N ALA A 46 -9.42 12.07 -36.78
CA ALA A 46 -10.59 12.95 -36.73
C ALA A 46 -11.52 12.72 -35.51
N GLU A 47 -11.38 11.59 -34.81
CA GLU A 47 -12.29 11.17 -33.73
C GLU A 47 -11.71 11.36 -32.32
N MET A 48 -10.43 11.75 -32.21
CA MET A 48 -9.76 11.81 -30.92
C MET A 48 -9.95 13.16 -30.22
N GLY A 49 -10.43 13.14 -28.97
CA GLY A 49 -10.55 14.35 -28.15
C GLY A 49 -9.19 14.97 -27.78
N ALA A 50 -9.15 16.30 -27.60
CA ALA A 50 -7.93 17.07 -27.32
C ALA A 50 -7.04 16.50 -26.18
N TYR A 51 -7.64 15.93 -25.12
CA TYR A 51 -6.89 15.34 -24.01
C TYR A 51 -6.05 14.12 -24.41
N LYS A 52 -6.45 13.40 -25.46
CA LYS A 52 -5.73 12.25 -25.98
C LYS A 52 -4.41 12.67 -26.62
N TYR A 53 -4.40 13.75 -27.39
CA TYR A 53 -3.17 14.35 -27.94
C TYR A 53 -2.23 14.83 -26.84
N ILE A 54 -2.75 15.53 -25.84
CA ILE A 54 -1.96 15.96 -24.68
C ILE A 54 -1.35 14.74 -23.98
N GLN A 55 -2.11 13.68 -23.81
CA GLN A 55 -1.62 12.44 -23.22
C GLN A 55 -0.48 11.81 -24.03
N GLU A 56 -0.59 11.74 -25.37
CA GLU A 56 0.48 11.21 -26.22
C GLU A 56 1.74 12.08 -26.17
N LEU A 57 1.59 13.40 -26.14
CA LEU A 57 2.72 14.33 -25.95
C LEU A 57 3.47 14.04 -24.64
N TRP A 58 2.73 13.87 -23.53
CA TRP A 58 3.31 13.53 -22.23
C TRP A 58 3.81 12.08 -22.12
N ARG A 59 3.47 11.19 -23.05
CA ARG A 59 4.09 9.86 -23.15
C ARG A 59 5.51 9.99 -23.72
N LYS A 60 5.70 10.77 -24.77
CA LYS A 60 6.99 11.05 -25.43
C LYS A 60 7.78 12.19 -24.73
N LYS A 61 8.14 12.01 -23.45
CA LYS A 61 8.84 13.04 -22.65
C LYS A 61 10.26 13.36 -23.09
N GLN A 62 10.88 12.45 -23.84
CA GLN A 62 12.22 12.62 -24.40
C GLN A 62 12.21 13.35 -25.75
N SER A 63 11.06 13.74 -26.29
CA SER A 63 11.02 14.63 -27.45
C SER A 63 11.61 16.00 -27.11
N ASP A 64 12.20 16.68 -28.09
CA ASP A 64 12.88 17.96 -27.87
C ASP A 64 11.92 19.04 -27.37
N VAL A 65 10.69 19.06 -27.89
CA VAL A 65 9.61 19.94 -27.40
C VAL A 65 9.35 19.71 -25.91
N MET A 66 9.20 18.46 -25.47
CA MET A 66 8.93 18.16 -24.07
C MET A 66 10.14 18.42 -23.16
N ARG A 67 11.35 18.10 -23.61
CA ARG A 67 12.59 18.41 -22.88
C ARG A 67 12.75 19.91 -22.67
N PHE A 68 12.52 20.71 -23.71
CA PHE A 68 12.54 22.17 -23.63
C PHE A 68 11.52 22.69 -22.61
N LEU A 69 10.26 22.27 -22.71
CA LEU A 69 9.20 22.67 -21.77
C LEU A 69 9.50 22.27 -20.33
N LEU A 70 10.01 21.05 -20.11
CA LEU A 70 10.36 20.57 -18.77
C LEU A 70 11.56 21.33 -18.20
N ARG A 71 12.55 21.68 -19.02
CA ARG A 71 13.71 22.47 -18.60
C ARG A 71 13.30 23.88 -18.16
N VAL A 72 12.51 24.58 -18.98
CA VAL A 72 12.00 25.92 -18.65
C VAL A 72 11.17 25.89 -17.36
N ARG A 73 10.24 24.92 -17.24
CA ARG A 73 9.42 24.76 -16.04
C ARG A 73 10.23 24.44 -14.79
N CYS A 74 11.20 23.52 -14.87
CA CYS A 74 12.05 23.20 -13.72
C CYS A 74 12.88 24.42 -13.29
N GLY A 75 13.35 25.24 -14.25
CA GLY A 75 13.98 26.53 -13.96
C GLY A 75 13.08 27.45 -13.13
N GLN A 76 11.84 27.66 -13.58
CA GLN A 76 10.84 28.46 -12.87
C GLN A 76 10.52 27.88 -11.47
N TYR A 77 10.32 26.56 -11.36
CA TYR A 77 9.92 25.91 -10.10
C TYR A 77 11.02 25.92 -9.04
N ARG A 78 12.29 26.03 -9.44
CA ARG A 78 13.42 26.19 -8.51
C ARG A 78 13.43 27.56 -7.83
N GLN A 79 13.03 28.60 -8.55
CA GLN A 79 12.97 29.97 -8.05
C GLN A 79 11.80 30.18 -7.06
N LEU A 80 10.73 29.42 -7.23
CA LEU A 80 9.58 29.47 -6.33
C LEU A 80 9.85 28.77 -4.98
N SER A 81 9.02 29.06 -4.00
CA SER A 81 9.07 28.40 -2.68
C SER A 81 8.84 26.89 -2.81
N ALA A 82 9.31 26.15 -1.80
CA ALA A 82 9.26 24.69 -1.81
C ALA A 82 7.83 24.13 -1.94
N LEU A 83 6.85 24.86 -1.41
CA LEU A 83 5.43 24.62 -1.58
C LEU A 83 4.74 25.94 -1.90
N HIS A 84 4.08 26.00 -3.06
CA HIS A 84 3.33 27.18 -3.51
C HIS A 84 2.02 26.77 -4.16
N ARG A 85 1.03 27.67 -4.13
CA ARG A 85 -0.24 27.47 -4.80
C ARG A 85 -0.07 27.65 -6.32
N ALA A 86 -0.56 26.70 -7.10
CA ALA A 86 -0.63 26.80 -8.55
C ALA A 86 -2.05 27.25 -8.96
N PRO A 87 -2.19 28.23 -9.88
CA PRO A 87 -3.51 28.72 -10.29
C PRO A 87 -4.26 27.72 -11.17
N ARG A 88 -3.54 26.94 -11.99
CA ARG A 88 -4.10 25.94 -12.92
C ARG A 88 -3.21 24.71 -12.94
N PRO A 89 -3.75 23.52 -13.25
CA PRO A 89 -2.94 22.31 -13.35
C PRO A 89 -2.02 22.41 -14.56
N THR A 90 -0.74 22.08 -14.38
CA THR A 90 0.22 22.04 -15.51
C THR A 90 -0.21 21.01 -16.57
N ARG A 91 -0.84 19.91 -16.12
CA ARG A 91 -1.26 18.81 -16.97
C ARG A 91 -2.76 18.53 -16.78
N PRO A 92 -3.65 19.17 -17.55
CA PRO A 92 -5.09 19.06 -17.37
C PRO A 92 -5.65 17.66 -17.66
N ASP A 93 -5.08 16.90 -18.61
CA ASP A 93 -5.49 15.52 -18.93
C ASP A 93 -5.29 14.58 -17.73
N LYS A 94 -4.12 14.63 -17.10
CA LYS A 94 -3.81 13.79 -15.93
C LYS A 94 -4.56 14.24 -14.69
N ALA A 95 -4.73 15.55 -14.52
CA ALA A 95 -5.50 16.10 -13.43
C ALA A 95 -6.93 15.56 -13.44
N ARG A 96 -7.61 15.61 -14.60
CA ARG A 96 -8.98 15.10 -14.76
C ARG A 96 -9.08 13.61 -14.46
N ARG A 97 -8.13 12.80 -14.93
CA ARG A 97 -8.09 11.35 -14.63
C ARG A 97 -7.97 11.04 -13.13
N LEU A 98 -7.32 11.93 -12.37
CA LEU A 98 -7.12 11.77 -10.94
C LEU A 98 -8.24 12.40 -10.10
N GLY A 99 -9.29 12.96 -10.74
CA GLY A 99 -10.47 13.49 -10.09
C GLY A 99 -10.50 15.02 -9.92
N TYR A 100 -9.57 15.75 -10.53
CA TYR A 100 -9.65 17.21 -10.59
C TYR A 100 -10.80 17.66 -11.48
N LYS A 101 -11.61 18.59 -10.98
CA LYS A 101 -12.63 19.31 -11.74
C LYS A 101 -12.36 20.81 -11.61
N ALA A 102 -12.52 21.55 -12.69
CA ALA A 102 -12.39 23.01 -12.71
C ALA A 102 -13.65 23.67 -12.10
N LYS A 103 -13.85 23.46 -10.80
CA LYS A 103 -14.90 24.07 -10.00
C LYS A 103 -14.30 24.66 -8.73
N GLN A 104 -14.98 25.62 -8.13
CA GLN A 104 -14.55 26.19 -6.86
C GLN A 104 -14.43 25.10 -5.78
N GLY A 105 -13.52 25.28 -4.83
CA GLY A 105 -13.22 24.32 -3.77
C GLY A 105 -12.15 23.28 -4.14
N TYR A 106 -11.70 23.26 -5.41
CA TYR A 106 -10.47 22.58 -5.79
C TYR A 106 -9.28 23.54 -5.72
N VAL A 107 -8.20 23.09 -5.10
CA VAL A 107 -6.95 23.85 -4.99
C VAL A 107 -5.79 22.96 -5.41
N ILE A 108 -4.82 23.55 -6.10
CA ILE A 108 -3.62 22.86 -6.55
C ILE A 108 -2.44 23.48 -5.85
N TYR A 109 -1.63 22.65 -5.22
CA TYR A 109 -0.33 23.04 -4.69
C TYR A 109 0.76 22.31 -5.45
N ARG A 110 1.80 23.06 -5.81
CA ARG A 110 3.02 22.47 -6.36
C ARG A 110 4.03 22.36 -5.24
N ILE A 111 4.66 21.20 -5.15
CA ILE A 111 5.64 20.91 -4.12
C ILE A 111 6.89 20.28 -4.73
N ARG A 112 8.06 20.71 -4.26
CA ARG A 112 9.35 20.08 -4.56
C ARG A 112 9.77 19.16 -3.42
N VAL A 113 10.26 17.97 -3.78
CA VAL A 113 10.81 16.98 -2.84
C VAL A 113 12.22 16.61 -3.29
N SER A 114 13.16 16.61 -2.35
CA SER A 114 14.54 16.20 -2.63
C SER A 114 14.59 14.76 -3.13
N ARG A 115 15.40 14.53 -4.15
CA ARG A 115 15.71 13.20 -4.67
C ARG A 115 16.71 12.50 -3.75
N GLY A 116 16.88 11.20 -4.00
CA GLY A 116 17.85 10.35 -3.31
C GLY A 116 17.22 9.44 -2.25
N GLY A 117 18.09 8.68 -1.59
CA GLY A 117 17.74 7.87 -0.42
C GLY A 117 17.57 8.74 0.84
N ARG A 118 17.23 8.09 1.95
CA ARG A 118 17.08 8.76 3.24
C ARG A 118 18.15 8.22 4.20
N LYS A 119 19.12 9.07 4.53
CA LYS A 119 20.13 8.76 5.55
C LYS A 119 19.45 8.50 6.91
N ARG A 120 19.93 7.48 7.64
CA ARG A 120 19.51 7.29 9.04
C ARG A 120 19.95 8.49 9.88
N PRO A 121 19.06 9.11 10.67
CA PRO A 121 19.43 10.25 11.51
C PRO A 121 20.22 9.75 12.73
N LEU A 122 21.52 9.57 12.57
CA LEU A 122 22.43 9.15 13.63
C LEU A 122 23.53 10.20 13.84
N PRO A 123 23.83 10.58 15.10
CA PRO A 123 25.01 11.37 15.40
C PRO A 123 26.27 10.66 14.89
N LYS A 124 27.05 11.34 14.04
CA LYS A 124 28.30 10.83 13.44
C LYS A 124 28.18 9.48 12.69
N GLY A 125 26.96 8.99 12.43
CA GLY A 125 26.74 7.69 11.79
C GLY A 125 26.93 6.48 12.71
N ALA A 126 27.01 6.67 14.03
CA ALA A 126 27.17 5.57 14.99
C ALA A 126 25.80 4.94 15.36
N THR A 127 25.58 3.66 15.04
CA THR A 127 24.32 2.94 15.34
C THR A 127 24.33 2.18 16.66
N TYR A 128 25.52 1.76 17.15
CA TYR A 128 25.69 0.96 18.38
C TYR A 128 24.78 -0.28 18.44
N SER A 129 24.79 -1.10 17.39
CA SER A 129 23.88 -2.23 17.25
C SER A 129 24.59 -3.45 16.68
N LYS A 130 23.86 -4.53 16.37
CA LYS A 130 24.43 -5.65 15.59
C LYS A 130 24.90 -5.16 14.21
N PRO A 131 25.92 -5.79 13.59
CA PRO A 131 26.48 -5.38 12.29
C PRO A 131 25.44 -5.23 11.18
N VAL A 132 24.38 -6.05 11.19
CA VAL A 132 23.26 -5.97 10.23
C VAL A 132 22.53 -4.62 10.24
N HIS A 133 22.56 -3.89 11.35
CA HIS A 133 21.88 -2.61 11.51
C HIS A 133 22.82 -1.40 11.34
N HIS A 134 24.11 -1.62 11.03
CA HIS A 134 25.10 -0.55 10.85
C HIS A 134 24.95 0.26 9.55
N GLY A 135 24.06 -0.12 8.64
CA GLY A 135 23.82 0.62 7.40
C GLY A 135 23.26 2.04 7.64
N VAL A 136 23.92 3.06 7.06
CA VAL A 136 23.52 4.49 7.22
C VAL A 136 23.12 5.15 5.91
N ASN A 137 23.94 5.05 4.85
CA ASN A 137 23.80 5.88 3.65
C ASN A 137 22.91 5.26 2.55
N GLN A 138 22.96 3.94 2.38
CA GLN A 138 22.27 3.24 1.29
C GLN A 138 20.82 2.86 1.61
N LEU A 139 20.25 3.43 2.69
CA LEU A 139 18.88 3.19 3.08
C LEU A 139 17.89 3.91 2.16
N LYS A 140 16.86 3.17 1.76
CA LYS A 140 15.74 3.68 0.96
C LYS A 140 14.56 3.93 1.88
N PHE A 141 13.81 5.01 1.63
CA PHE A 141 12.61 5.28 2.40
C PHE A 141 11.48 4.35 1.96
N ALA A 142 10.71 3.82 2.92
CA ALA A 142 9.61 2.90 2.63
C ALA A 142 8.49 3.55 1.79
N ARG A 143 8.23 4.85 2.01
CA ARG A 143 7.19 5.58 1.27
C ARG A 143 7.77 6.23 0.01
N SER A 144 6.94 6.36 -1.01
CA SER A 144 7.32 7.04 -2.25
C SER A 144 7.53 8.55 -2.03
N LEU A 145 8.39 9.19 -2.83
CA LEU A 145 8.57 10.64 -2.82
C LEU A 145 7.27 11.40 -3.10
N GLN A 146 6.36 10.78 -3.87
CA GLN A 146 5.03 11.31 -4.15
C GLN A 146 4.14 11.30 -2.88
N SER A 147 4.18 10.24 -2.09
CA SER A 147 3.48 10.20 -0.79
C SER A 147 4.04 11.23 0.19
N VAL A 148 5.37 11.43 0.21
CA VAL A 148 6.01 12.48 1.01
C VAL A 148 5.57 13.88 0.56
N ALA A 149 5.41 14.09 -0.75
CA ALA A 149 4.87 15.33 -1.29
C ALA A 149 3.44 15.62 -0.80
N GLU A 150 2.57 14.61 -0.86
CA GLU A 150 1.20 14.69 -0.37
C GLU A 150 1.14 15.02 1.13
N GLU A 151 1.95 14.34 1.95
CA GLU A 151 2.01 14.57 3.39
C GLU A 151 2.45 15.99 3.74
N ARG A 152 3.49 16.51 3.08
CA ARG A 152 3.94 17.89 3.30
C ARG A 152 2.88 18.92 2.91
N ALA A 153 2.16 18.68 1.81
CA ALA A 153 1.06 19.55 1.38
C ALA A 153 -0.13 19.47 2.35
N GLY A 154 -0.51 18.28 2.81
CA GLY A 154 -1.58 18.07 3.79
C GLY A 154 -1.27 18.70 5.14
N ARG A 155 -0.01 18.62 5.60
CA ARG A 155 0.45 19.30 6.83
C ARG A 155 0.38 20.83 6.72
N HIS A 156 0.78 21.38 5.58
CA HIS A 156 0.70 22.84 5.36
C HIS A 156 -0.75 23.33 5.23
N CYS A 157 -1.60 22.56 4.53
CA CYS A 157 -3.00 22.88 4.29
C CYS A 157 -3.93 22.02 5.16
N GLY A 158 -3.79 22.10 6.49
CA GLY A 158 -4.49 21.20 7.42
C GLY A 158 -6.02 21.22 7.34
N ALA A 159 -6.62 22.34 6.90
CA ALA A 159 -8.07 22.46 6.71
C ALA A 159 -8.58 21.74 5.44
N LEU A 160 -7.71 21.55 4.44
CA LEU A 160 -8.06 20.94 3.16
C LEU A 160 -7.86 19.42 3.20
N ARG A 161 -8.46 18.72 2.24
CA ARG A 161 -8.32 17.26 2.08
C ARG A 161 -7.54 16.94 0.83
N VAL A 162 -6.47 16.15 0.96
CA VAL A 162 -5.70 15.66 -0.19
C VAL A 162 -6.53 14.62 -0.95
N LEU A 163 -6.77 14.88 -2.23
CA LEU A 163 -7.45 13.95 -3.13
C LEU A 163 -6.43 12.96 -3.72
N ASN A 164 -5.48 13.49 -4.49
CA ASN A 164 -4.44 12.76 -5.22
C ASN A 164 -3.32 13.73 -5.63
N SER A 165 -2.25 13.20 -6.20
CA SER A 165 -1.16 14.00 -6.77
C SER A 165 -0.63 13.41 -8.07
N TYR A 166 0.20 14.16 -8.79
CA TYR A 166 0.90 13.67 -9.97
C TYR A 166 2.25 14.36 -10.18
N TRP A 167 3.15 13.67 -10.89
CA TRP A 167 4.46 14.19 -11.27
C TRP A 167 4.35 15.23 -12.40
N VAL A 168 5.09 16.33 -12.26
CA VAL A 168 5.08 17.44 -13.23
C VAL A 168 6.43 17.62 -13.91
N GLY A 169 7.52 17.36 -13.17
CA GLY A 169 8.88 17.55 -13.65
C GLY A 169 9.89 17.03 -12.65
N GLU A 170 11.12 16.83 -13.09
CA GLU A 170 12.24 16.52 -12.20
C GLU A 170 13.52 17.11 -12.76
N ASP A 171 14.41 17.45 -11.83
CA ASP A 171 15.77 17.85 -12.11
C ASP A 171 16.72 16.92 -11.34
N SER A 172 18.04 17.19 -11.35
CA SER A 172 19.02 16.35 -10.64
C SER A 172 18.79 16.27 -9.12
N THR A 173 18.31 17.34 -8.50
CA THR A 173 18.19 17.51 -7.04
C THR A 173 16.76 17.28 -6.55
N TYR A 174 15.74 17.66 -7.31
CA TYR A 174 14.34 17.67 -6.88
C TYR A 174 13.41 16.95 -7.87
N LYS A 175 12.34 16.38 -7.33
CA LYS A 175 11.13 16.00 -8.07
C LYS A 175 10.01 16.95 -7.70
N PHE A 176 9.25 17.38 -8.71
CA PHE A 176 8.13 18.29 -8.56
C PHE A 176 6.81 17.53 -8.75
N PHE A 177 5.90 17.72 -7.80
CA PHE A 177 4.57 17.14 -7.82
C PHE A 177 3.52 18.25 -7.70
N GLU A 178 2.39 18.05 -8.35
CA GLU A 178 1.18 18.82 -8.09
C GLU A 178 0.21 17.96 -7.29
N VAL A 179 -0.21 18.48 -6.14
CA VAL A 179 -1.13 17.86 -5.21
C VAL A 179 -2.48 18.55 -5.33
N PHE A 180 -3.53 17.76 -5.53
CA PHE A 180 -4.91 18.23 -5.54
C PHE A 180 -5.46 18.19 -4.13
N LEU A 181 -5.90 19.35 -3.66
CA LEU A 181 -6.60 19.49 -2.40
C LEU A 181 -8.03 19.95 -2.66
N ILE A 182 -8.93 19.49 -1.80
CA ILE A 182 -10.34 19.86 -1.82
C ILE A 182 -10.66 20.57 -0.50
N ASP A 183 -11.38 21.67 -0.60
CA ASP A 183 -11.99 22.32 0.56
C ASP A 183 -13.30 21.61 0.95
N PRO A 184 -13.34 20.93 2.11
CA PRO A 184 -14.54 20.22 2.56
C PRO A 184 -15.69 21.16 3.00
N PHE A 185 -15.40 22.44 3.27
CA PHE A 185 -16.40 23.41 3.73
C PHE A 185 -17.07 24.15 2.58
N HIS A 186 -16.53 24.08 1.36
CA HIS A 186 -17.11 24.81 0.23
C HIS A 186 -18.42 24.20 -0.28
N LYS A 187 -19.40 25.05 -0.56
CA LYS A 187 -20.76 24.65 -1.00
C LYS A 187 -20.74 23.82 -2.29
N ALA A 188 -19.87 24.17 -3.24
CA ALA A 188 -19.75 23.47 -4.53
C ALA A 188 -19.18 22.04 -4.41
N ILE A 189 -18.50 21.74 -3.30
CA ILE A 189 -18.00 20.40 -2.99
C ILE A 189 -19.07 19.61 -2.24
N ARG A 190 -19.68 20.22 -1.21
CA ARG A 190 -20.68 19.57 -0.35
C ARG A 190 -21.96 19.19 -1.08
N ARG A 191 -22.42 20.02 -2.04
CA ARG A 191 -23.64 19.76 -2.81
C ARG A 191 -23.45 18.78 -3.98
N ASN A 192 -22.21 18.50 -4.36
CA ASN A 192 -21.93 17.66 -5.52
C ASN A 192 -21.74 16.19 -5.08
N PRO A 193 -22.59 15.26 -5.53
CA PRO A 193 -22.59 13.87 -5.05
C PRO A 193 -21.26 13.15 -5.33
N ASP A 194 -20.60 13.42 -6.47
CA ASP A 194 -19.34 12.78 -6.86
C ASP A 194 -18.19 13.10 -5.90
N THR A 195 -18.21 14.28 -5.28
CA THR A 195 -17.12 14.78 -4.45
C THR A 195 -17.47 14.83 -2.97
N GLN A 196 -18.75 14.75 -2.62
CA GLN A 196 -19.24 14.92 -1.27
C GLN A 196 -18.63 13.89 -0.30
N TRP A 197 -18.31 12.67 -0.75
CA TRP A 197 -17.71 11.64 0.08
C TRP A 197 -16.47 12.14 0.84
N ILE A 198 -15.59 12.92 0.22
CA ILE A 198 -14.34 13.38 0.85
C ILE A 198 -14.55 14.35 2.02
N THR A 199 -15.73 14.96 2.10
CA THR A 199 -16.08 15.92 3.17
C THR A 199 -16.34 15.23 4.51
N LYS A 200 -16.66 13.93 4.50
CA LYS A 200 -16.91 13.17 5.72
C LYS A 200 -15.67 13.16 6.64
N PRO A 201 -15.86 13.12 7.98
CA PRO A 201 -14.75 13.15 8.93
C PRO A 201 -13.80 11.94 8.81
N VAL A 202 -14.31 10.79 8.36
CA VAL A 202 -13.51 9.57 8.13
C VAL A 202 -12.40 9.75 7.09
N HIS A 203 -12.48 10.78 6.24
CA HIS A 203 -11.49 11.09 5.21
C HIS A 203 -10.53 12.22 5.60
N LYS A 204 -10.38 12.53 6.91
CA LYS A 204 -9.33 13.45 7.39
C LYS A 204 -7.95 12.84 7.17
N HIS A 205 -6.98 13.65 6.75
CA HIS A 205 -5.57 13.27 6.60
C HIS A 205 -5.34 11.90 5.92
N ARG A 206 -5.94 11.71 4.74
CA ARG A 206 -5.79 10.48 3.94
C ARG A 206 -4.35 10.22 3.55
N GLU A 207 -3.61 11.30 3.29
CA GLU A 207 -2.19 11.30 2.94
C GLU A 207 -1.30 10.76 4.06
N MET A 208 -1.63 11.04 5.32
CA MET A 208 -0.87 10.55 6.48
C MET A 208 -1.14 9.06 6.75
N ARG A 209 -2.35 8.59 6.44
CA ARG A 209 -2.78 7.20 6.59
C ARG A 209 -2.50 6.34 5.35
N GLY A 210 -1.87 6.89 4.31
CA GLY A 210 -1.55 6.14 3.10
C GLY A 210 -2.75 5.74 2.23
N LEU A 211 -3.91 6.41 2.38
CA LEU A 211 -5.14 6.11 1.65
C LEU A 211 -5.22 6.79 0.26
N THR A 212 -4.22 7.60 -0.09
CA THR A 212 -4.06 8.17 -1.43
C THR A 212 -3.52 7.12 -2.41
N SER A 213 -3.61 7.38 -3.71
CA SER A 213 -3.06 6.46 -4.73
C SER A 213 -1.56 6.21 -4.55
N ALA A 214 -0.79 7.24 -4.17
CA ALA A 214 0.64 7.12 -3.89
C ALA A 214 0.94 6.33 -2.61
N GLY A 215 0.12 6.50 -1.57
CA GLY A 215 0.23 5.75 -0.31
C GLY A 215 -0.09 4.27 -0.48
N ARG A 216 -1.24 3.96 -1.11
CA ARG A 216 -1.67 2.57 -1.38
C ARG A 216 -0.63 1.78 -2.17
N LYS A 217 0.08 2.44 -3.09
CA LYS A 217 1.17 1.83 -3.84
C LYS A 217 2.37 1.45 -2.96
N SER A 218 2.73 2.27 -1.97
CA SER A 218 3.80 1.93 -1.03
C SER A 218 3.42 0.84 -0.03
N HIS A 219 2.13 0.68 0.29
CA HIS A 219 1.65 -0.42 1.13
C HIS A 219 1.68 -1.78 0.42
N GLY A 220 1.96 -1.82 -0.90
CA GLY A 220 1.96 -3.06 -1.65
C GLY A 220 0.57 -3.70 -1.74
N LEU A 221 -0.51 -2.93 -1.65
CA LEU A 221 -1.87 -3.50 -1.74
C LEU A 221 -2.14 -4.00 -3.17
N GLY A 222 -2.60 -5.23 -3.29
CA GLY A 222 -2.94 -5.86 -4.57
C GLY A 222 -3.74 -7.13 -4.40
N LYS A 223 -4.01 -7.81 -5.52
CA LYS A 223 -4.74 -9.08 -5.57
C LYS A 223 -3.86 -10.16 -6.17
N GLY A 224 -3.96 -11.38 -5.64
CA GLY A 224 -3.21 -12.56 -6.11
C GLY A 224 -2.06 -12.96 -5.18
N HIS A 225 -1.39 -14.05 -5.52
CA HIS A 225 -0.41 -14.73 -4.65
C HIS A 225 0.75 -13.82 -4.17
N LYS A 226 1.12 -12.79 -4.95
CA LYS A 226 2.19 -11.83 -4.62
C LYS A 226 1.85 -10.90 -3.45
N PHE A 227 0.59 -10.88 -3.01
CA PHE A 227 0.04 -9.94 -2.03
C PHE A 227 -0.46 -10.64 -0.75
N HIS A 228 0.02 -11.85 -0.47
CA HIS A 228 -0.41 -12.64 0.69
C HIS A 228 -0.06 -11.97 2.04
N HIS A 229 1.02 -11.18 2.10
CA HIS A 229 1.35 -10.38 3.29
C HIS A 229 0.42 -9.17 3.50
N THR A 230 -0.51 -8.90 2.57
CA THR A 230 -1.36 -7.69 2.56
C THR A 230 -2.84 -8.00 2.35
N ILE A 231 -3.30 -9.21 2.73
CA ILE A 231 -4.70 -9.63 2.59
C ILE A 231 -5.63 -8.73 3.42
N GLU A 232 -5.20 -8.39 4.64
CA GLU A 232 -5.79 -7.39 5.53
C GLU A 232 -4.60 -6.60 6.09
N ASP A 233 -4.50 -5.28 5.86
CA ASP A 233 -3.36 -4.37 6.16
C ASP A 233 -2.07 -4.95 6.80
N VAL A 234 -0.89 -4.56 6.28
CA VAL A 234 0.46 -5.09 6.64
C VAL A 234 0.74 -5.30 8.14
N SER A 235 0.14 -4.51 9.04
CA SER A 235 0.30 -4.66 10.50
C SER A 235 -0.59 -5.75 11.11
N ILE A 236 -1.71 -6.07 10.48
CA ILE A 236 -2.69 -7.06 10.95
C ILE A 236 -2.28 -8.47 10.52
N THR A 237 -1.69 -8.64 9.32
CA THR A 237 -1.27 -9.95 8.82
C THR A 237 -0.23 -10.71 9.66
N PRO A 238 0.79 -10.09 10.30
CA PRO A 238 1.66 -10.83 11.20
C PRO A 238 0.90 -11.28 12.46
N GLU A 239 -0.03 -10.49 12.98
CA GLU A 239 -0.82 -10.85 14.17
C GLU A 239 -1.77 -12.02 13.88
N THR A 240 -2.43 -12.04 12.72
CA THR A 240 -3.33 -13.14 12.32
C THR A 240 -2.57 -14.41 11.97
N ASN A 241 -1.39 -14.32 11.34
CA ASN A 241 -0.55 -15.49 11.07
C ASN A 241 0.06 -16.11 12.34
N ILE A 242 0.41 -15.29 13.34
CA ILE A 242 0.83 -15.79 14.66
C ILE A 242 -0.32 -16.55 15.33
N PHE A 243 -1.56 -16.09 15.16
CA PHE A 243 -2.74 -16.77 15.69
C PHE A 243 -3.02 -18.10 14.95
N SER A 244 -2.86 -18.15 13.63
CA SER A 244 -3.04 -19.38 12.84
C SER A 244 -1.95 -20.44 13.08
N PHE A 245 -0.72 -20.06 13.42
CA PHE A 245 0.36 -21.00 13.72
C PHE A 245 0.22 -21.70 15.09
N ASN A 246 -0.54 -21.13 16.02
CA ASN A 246 -0.77 -21.72 17.34
C ASN A 246 -2.01 -22.64 17.43
N VAL A 247 -2.73 -22.83 16.32
CA VAL A 247 -3.84 -23.78 16.26
C VAL A 247 -3.39 -25.01 15.47
N GLY A 248 -2.82 -25.97 16.18
CA GLY A 248 -2.50 -27.28 15.61
C GLY A 248 -3.74 -27.97 14.99
N PRO A 249 -3.54 -28.96 14.11
CA PRO A 249 -4.56 -29.53 13.22
C PRO A 249 -5.73 -30.21 13.94
N GLN A 250 -5.65 -30.38 15.27
CA GLN A 250 -6.66 -31.05 16.08
C GLN A 250 -7.83 -30.13 16.53
N LYS A 251 -7.75 -28.81 16.33
CA LYS A 251 -8.83 -27.86 16.72
C LYS A 251 -9.52 -27.16 15.54
N ALA A 252 -9.08 -27.41 14.31
CA ALA A 252 -9.71 -26.85 13.10
C ALA A 252 -11.12 -27.42 12.83
N VAL A 253 -11.45 -28.58 13.40
CA VAL A 253 -12.76 -29.25 13.21
C VAL A 253 -13.87 -28.62 14.09
N LEU A 254 -13.51 -28.02 15.22
CA LEU A 254 -14.50 -27.43 16.14
C LEU A 254 -14.93 -26.00 15.75
N LEU A 255 -14.09 -25.25 15.04
CA LEU A 255 -14.42 -23.89 14.59
C LEU A 255 -15.32 -23.87 13.34
N THR A 256 -15.23 -24.85 12.46
CA THR A 256 -16.10 -24.97 11.28
C THR A 256 -17.55 -25.31 11.67
N VAL A 257 -17.75 -26.09 12.73
CA VAL A 257 -19.09 -26.43 13.22
C VAL A 257 -19.75 -25.26 13.96
N THR A 258 -18.99 -24.44 14.70
CA THR A 258 -19.53 -23.25 15.37
C THR A 258 -19.81 -22.09 14.40
N TYR A 259 -19.02 -21.93 13.33
CA TYR A 259 -19.26 -20.88 12.33
C TYR A 259 -20.49 -21.18 11.45
N MET A 260 -20.77 -22.46 11.17
CA MET A 260 -21.99 -22.91 10.45
C MET A 260 -23.28 -22.67 11.26
N ILE A 261 -23.22 -22.64 12.59
CA ILE A 261 -24.39 -22.41 13.46
C ILE A 261 -24.64 -20.90 13.66
N SER A 262 -23.64 -20.04 13.47
CA SER A 262 -23.81 -18.57 13.63
C SER A 262 -24.22 -17.83 12.35
N TRP A 263 -24.22 -18.49 11.18
CA TRP A 263 -24.62 -17.90 9.90
C TRP A 263 -25.89 -18.54 9.34
N ALA A 264 -26.96 -18.54 10.14
CA ALA A 264 -28.33 -18.59 9.62
C ALA A 264 -29.30 -17.92 10.60
N PRO A 265 -29.45 -16.59 10.53
CA PRO A 265 -30.76 -16.02 10.80
C PRO A 265 -31.13 -15.06 9.67
N ALA A 266 -32.01 -15.53 8.77
CA ALA A 266 -32.94 -14.76 7.95
C ALA A 266 -33.21 -15.42 6.59
N LYS A 267 -33.91 -16.56 6.58
CA LYS A 267 -34.80 -16.98 5.47
C LYS A 267 -35.47 -18.29 5.82
N LEU A 268 -36.44 -18.27 6.72
CA LEU A 268 -37.35 -19.41 6.92
C LEU A 268 -38.70 -19.00 7.51
N ASP A 269 -39.18 -17.79 7.19
CA ASP A 269 -40.53 -17.32 7.56
C ASP A 269 -41.47 -17.19 6.35
N SER A 270 -41.14 -17.80 5.21
CA SER A 270 -41.97 -17.65 4.00
C SER A 270 -42.21 -18.95 3.24
N VAL A 271 -42.47 -20.06 3.93
CA VAL A 271 -43.14 -21.24 3.33
C VAL A 271 -43.87 -22.00 4.45
N TRP A 272 -45.00 -21.47 4.90
CA TRP A 272 -46.01 -22.27 5.60
C TRP A 272 -47.36 -21.94 5.00
N LYS A 273 -47.74 -22.71 3.99
CA LYS A 273 -49.12 -22.80 3.53
C LYS A 273 -49.32 -24.20 2.97
N GLU A 274 -50.23 -24.94 3.62
CA GLU A 274 -50.87 -26.20 3.16
C GLU A 274 -49.87 -27.38 2.99
N GLU A 275 -49.99 -28.55 3.60
CA GLU A 275 -51.14 -29.46 3.76
C GLU A 275 -50.80 -30.54 4.83
N SER A 276 -51.85 -31.14 5.38
CA SER A 276 -51.93 -32.24 6.35
C SER A 276 -51.17 -33.54 5.98
N ILE A 277 -50.55 -34.22 6.95
CA ILE A 277 -50.38 -35.71 7.03
C ILE A 277 -50.07 -36.11 8.50
N GLY A 278 -50.60 -37.27 8.92
CA GLY A 278 -50.76 -37.75 10.30
C GLY A 278 -49.58 -38.52 10.98
N PRO A 279 -49.87 -39.30 12.04
CA PRO A 279 -48.92 -39.59 13.11
C PRO A 279 -48.13 -40.89 12.90
N GLU A 280 -46.98 -40.81 12.23
CA GLU A 280 -45.94 -41.84 12.30
C GLU A 280 -44.55 -41.20 12.26
N GLU A 281 -44.13 -40.49 13.32
CA GLU A 281 -42.69 -40.23 13.53
C GLU A 281 -42.30 -39.77 14.95
N ILE A 282 -42.98 -40.28 15.97
CA ILE A 282 -42.73 -39.91 17.39
C ILE A 282 -41.38 -40.43 17.93
N ASN A 283 -40.70 -41.35 17.23
CA ASN A 283 -39.47 -41.98 17.74
C ASN A 283 -38.13 -41.33 17.34
N ARG A 284 -38.13 -40.18 16.64
CA ARG A 284 -36.90 -39.39 16.38
C ARG A 284 -36.74 -38.16 17.27
N HIS A 285 -37.76 -37.80 18.05
CA HIS A 285 -37.76 -36.58 18.87
C HIS A 285 -37.16 -36.76 20.29
N GLN A 286 -37.17 -37.97 20.87
CA GLN A 286 -36.62 -38.17 22.22
C GLN A 286 -35.08 -38.21 22.31
N ASN A 287 -34.36 -38.42 21.20
CA ASN A 287 -32.89 -38.43 21.22
C ASN A 287 -32.24 -37.05 21.00
N LYS A 288 -32.96 -36.07 20.47
CA LYS A 288 -32.42 -34.71 20.27
C LYS A 288 -32.44 -33.87 21.55
N GLU A 289 -33.45 -34.04 22.41
CA GLU A 289 -33.54 -33.30 23.68
C GLU A 289 -32.49 -33.77 24.71
N LYS A 290 -32.19 -35.07 24.78
CA LYS A 290 -31.14 -35.59 25.69
C LYS A 290 -29.73 -35.10 25.32
N LEU A 291 -29.41 -35.00 24.04
CA LEU A 291 -28.11 -34.48 23.56
C LEU A 291 -27.97 -32.97 23.81
N THR A 292 -29.08 -32.22 23.73
CA THR A 292 -29.07 -30.77 23.92
C THR A 292 -28.93 -30.40 25.41
N ILE A 293 -29.54 -31.16 26.31
CA ILE A 293 -29.41 -30.96 27.78
C ILE A 293 -28.02 -31.37 28.28
N MET A 294 -27.43 -32.47 27.77
CA MET A 294 -26.06 -32.85 28.14
C MET A 294 -25.00 -31.84 27.67
N MET A 295 -25.18 -31.23 26.49
CA MET A 295 -24.26 -30.18 26.02
C MET A 295 -24.36 -28.89 26.86
N PHE A 296 -25.55 -28.56 27.38
CA PHE A 296 -25.73 -27.37 28.23
C PHE A 296 -25.08 -27.52 29.61
N GLN A 297 -25.17 -28.69 30.24
CA GLN A 297 -24.50 -28.95 31.54
C GLN A 297 -22.97 -28.94 31.47
N HIS A 298 -22.38 -29.35 30.34
CA HIS A 298 -20.91 -29.29 30.16
C HIS A 298 -20.40 -27.86 29.93
N LEU A 299 -21.16 -27.01 29.24
CA LEU A 299 -20.78 -25.62 28.98
C LEU A 299 -20.85 -24.74 30.25
N GLU A 300 -21.68 -25.10 31.23
CA GLU A 300 -21.81 -24.38 32.50
C GLU A 300 -20.69 -24.73 33.50
N LEU A 301 -20.19 -25.97 33.46
CA LEU A 301 -19.01 -26.39 34.23
C LEU A 301 -17.71 -25.74 33.74
N ASP A 302 -17.55 -25.57 32.42
CA ASP A 302 -16.36 -24.95 31.82
C ASP A 302 -16.27 -23.43 32.03
N ARG A 303 -17.41 -22.74 32.19
CA ARG A 303 -17.42 -21.32 32.56
C ARG A 303 -17.03 -21.12 34.02
N ASN A 304 -17.47 -22.01 34.92
CA ASN A 304 -17.12 -21.90 36.33
C ASN A 304 -15.64 -22.22 36.58
N LEU A 305 -15.05 -23.24 35.93
CA LEU A 305 -13.61 -23.53 36.08
C LEU A 305 -12.70 -22.38 35.63
N LYS A 306 -13.06 -21.66 34.55
CA LYS A 306 -12.27 -20.50 34.06
C LYS A 306 -12.36 -19.28 34.97
N ILE A 307 -13.47 -19.10 35.68
CA ILE A 307 -13.64 -17.98 36.63
C ILE A 307 -12.82 -18.23 37.91
N TYR A 308 -12.74 -19.48 38.40
CA TYR A 308 -11.89 -19.84 39.55
C TYR A 308 -10.38 -19.74 39.26
N ASP A 309 -9.93 -20.04 38.03
CA ASP A 309 -8.51 -19.99 37.65
C ASP A 309 -8.01 -18.54 37.42
N LEU A 310 -8.90 -17.64 36.95
CA LEU A 310 -8.62 -16.20 36.84
C LEU A 310 -8.63 -15.49 38.20
N SER A 311 -9.50 -15.91 39.13
CA SER A 311 -9.54 -15.39 40.50
C SER A 311 -8.30 -15.80 41.30
N SER A 312 -7.82 -17.02 41.14
CA SER A 312 -6.62 -17.53 41.86
C SER A 312 -5.33 -16.87 41.36
N ARG A 313 -5.19 -16.66 40.04
CA ARG A 313 -4.05 -15.93 39.45
C ARG A 313 -4.06 -14.44 39.76
N ALA A 314 -5.23 -13.81 39.92
CA ALA A 314 -5.32 -12.41 40.34
C ALA A 314 -4.92 -12.21 41.81
N ALA A 315 -5.16 -13.21 42.68
CA ALA A 315 -4.78 -13.16 44.09
C ALA A 315 -3.26 -13.38 44.33
N GLU A 316 -2.59 -14.17 43.48
CA GLU A 316 -1.13 -14.35 43.53
C GLU A 316 -0.35 -13.12 43.05
N ILE A 317 -0.91 -12.32 42.14
CA ILE A 317 -0.26 -11.11 41.62
C ILE A 317 -0.36 -9.92 42.60
N HIS A 318 -1.31 -9.92 43.53
CA HIS A 318 -1.51 -8.83 44.51
C HIS A 318 -0.87 -9.05 45.88
N SER A 319 -0.14 -10.14 46.09
CA SER A 319 0.56 -10.41 47.37
C SER A 319 2.08 -10.41 47.29
N GLY A 320 2.67 -10.22 46.10
CA GLY A 320 4.10 -10.44 45.86
C GLY A 320 4.99 -9.22 45.63
N GLU A 321 4.48 -8.02 45.32
CA GLU A 321 5.33 -6.91 44.85
C GLU A 321 5.22 -5.59 45.62
N ASP A 322 4.30 -5.46 46.59
CA ASP A 322 4.07 -4.17 47.29
C ASP A 322 4.64 -4.09 48.72
N SER A 323 5.24 -5.16 49.26
CA SER A 323 5.77 -5.16 50.64
C SER A 323 7.25 -4.77 50.77
N GLU A 324 8.09 -5.05 49.77
CA GLU A 324 9.52 -4.68 49.82
C GLU A 324 9.77 -3.22 49.39
N ALA A 325 8.99 -2.69 48.44
CA ALA A 325 9.14 -1.32 47.96
C ALA A 325 8.68 -0.26 49.00
N TYR A 326 7.82 -0.63 49.94
CA TYR A 326 7.32 0.26 50.99
C TYR A 326 8.24 0.30 52.24
N SER A 327 9.04 -0.74 52.45
CA SER A 327 10.00 -0.82 53.58
C SER A 327 11.26 0.00 53.33
N LEU A 328 11.79 -0.02 52.10
CA LEU A 328 13.00 0.73 51.72
C LEU A 328 12.81 2.25 51.64
N LYS A 329 11.62 2.74 51.27
CA LYS A 329 11.33 4.19 51.24
C LYS A 329 11.12 4.82 52.62
N LYS A 330 10.85 4.02 53.66
CA LYS A 330 10.63 4.52 55.03
C LYS A 330 11.93 4.60 55.84
N GLN A 331 12.98 3.84 55.47
CA GLN A 331 14.30 3.94 56.10
C GLN A 331 15.11 5.16 55.62
N ASP A 332 14.94 5.58 54.36
CA ASP A 332 15.64 6.76 53.83
C ASP A 332 15.04 8.10 54.29
N GLN A 333 13.78 8.12 54.75
CA GLN A 333 13.16 9.34 55.33
C GLN A 333 13.43 9.53 56.83
N LEU A 334 14.11 8.58 57.51
CA LEU A 334 14.47 8.68 58.93
C LEU A 334 15.97 8.90 59.14
N ARG A 335 16.73 9.19 58.07
CA ARG A 335 18.18 9.46 58.11
C ARG A 335 18.61 10.82 57.52
N SER A 336 17.69 11.78 57.42
CA SER A 336 18.03 13.19 57.14
C SER A 336 17.80 14.07 58.37
#